data_AF-A0ABD0RE34-F1
#
_entry.id   AF-A0ABD0RE34-F1
#
_cell.length_a   1.000
_cell.length_b   1.000
_cell.length_c   1.000
_cell.angle_alpha   90.00
_cell.angle_beta   90.00
_cell.angle_gamma   90.00
#
_symmetry.space_group_name_H-M   'P 1'
#
loop_
_entity.id
_entity.type
_entity.pdbx_description
1 polymer ?
#
loop_
_entity_poly.entity_id
_entity_poly.type
_entity_poly.pdbx_seq_one_letter_code
_entity_poly.pdbx_strand_id
1 'polypeptide(L)' 'MFRNAMLFHFINVLLQVLLHKSHDLLQDDITLALYNMAAVDFSAFYSSFLPEFLNGCQGLDPHQRTTLARNFTPER' A
#
# COMPACT_ATOMS: atom_id res chain seq x y z
N MET A 1 20.00 -0.46 -0.25
CA MET A 1 19.51 0.82 0.31
C MET A 1 18.54 1.53 -0.65
N PHE A 2 18.93 1.88 -1.88
CA PHE A 2 18.05 2.60 -2.82
C PHE A 2 16.77 1.83 -3.22
N ARG A 3 16.88 0.53 -3.50
CA ARG A 3 15.75 -0.28 -4.00
C ARG A 3 14.60 -0.41 -3.00
N ASN A 4 14.89 -0.65 -1.73
CA ASN A 4 13.84 -0.85 -0.71
C ASN A 4 13.24 0.49 -0.26
N ALA A 5 14.06 1.50 0.07
CA ALA A 5 13.52 2.76 0.60
C ALA A 5 12.70 3.56 -0.44
N MET A 6 13.12 3.54 -1.71
CA MET A 6 12.42 4.26 -2.78
C MET A 6 11.12 3.54 -3.19
N LEU A 7 11.12 2.22 -3.23
CA LEU A 7 9.92 1.45 -3.58
C LEU A 7 8.81 1.68 -2.56
N PHE A 8 9.13 1.72 -1.26
CA PHE A 8 8.16 2.10 -0.22
C PHE A 8 7.61 3.52 -0.44
N HIS A 9 8.47 4.49 -0.76
CA HIS A 9 8.00 5.85 -1.06
C HIS A 9 7.08 5.92 -2.28
N PHE A 10 7.42 5.23 -3.37
CA PHE A 10 6.59 5.22 -4.58
C PHE A 10 5.24 4.56 -4.36
N ILE A 11 5.21 3.39 -3.70
CA ILE A 11 3.96 2.71 -3.36
C ILE A 11 3.08 3.62 -2.47
N ASN A 12 3.68 4.29 -1.48
CA ASN A 12 2.93 5.22 -0.62
C ASN A 12 2.30 6.37 -1.42
N VAL A 13 3.06 7.03 -2.30
CA VAL A 13 2.54 8.13 -3.13
C VAL A 13 1.40 7.65 -4.03
N LEU A 14 1.56 6.51 -4.70
CA LEU A 14 0.53 5.96 -5.59
C LEU A 14 -0.75 5.58 -4.83
N LEU A 15 -0.63 4.98 -3.63
CA LEU A 15 -1.76 4.71 -2.76
C LEU A 15 -2.46 5.98 -2.31
N GLN A 16 -1.72 7.03 -1.98
CA GLN A 16 -2.31 8.33 -1.64
C GLN A 16 -3.09 8.92 -2.82
N VAL A 17 -2.58 8.83 -4.06
CA VAL A 17 -3.31 9.29 -5.26
C VAL A 17 -4.64 8.54 -5.40
N LEU A 18 -4.64 7.21 -5.19
CA LEU A 18 -5.87 6.42 -5.22
C LEU A 18 -6.86 6.82 -4.12
N LEU A 19 -6.38 7.09 -2.90
CA LEU A 19 -7.23 7.50 -1.77
C LEU A 19 -7.88 8.86 -1.98
N HIS A 20 -7.18 9.81 -2.61
CA HIS A 20 -7.70 11.15 -2.87
C HIS A 20 -8.69 11.20 -4.04
N LYS A 21 -8.82 10.12 -4.83
CA LYS A 21 -9.72 10.01 -6.00
C LYS A 21 -9.61 11.18 -6.99
N SER A 22 -8.45 11.83 -7.04
CA SER A 22 -8.25 13.05 -7.83
C SER A 22 -8.09 12.78 -9.32
N HIS A 23 -7.85 11.52 -9.72
CA HIS A 23 -7.53 11.12 -11.09
C HIS A 23 -8.17 9.77 -11.47
N ASP A 24 -9.50 9.71 -11.55
CA ASP A 24 -10.24 8.48 -11.94
C ASP A 24 -9.75 7.89 -13.28
N LEU A 25 -9.33 8.73 -14.23
CA LEU A 25 -8.83 8.30 -15.54
C LEU A 25 -7.51 7.50 -15.49
N LEU A 26 -6.70 7.66 -14.44
CA LEU A 26 -5.39 7.00 -14.30
C LEU A 26 -5.42 5.85 -13.30
N GLN A 27 -6.59 5.53 -12.74
CA GLN A 27 -6.72 4.56 -11.67
C GLN A 27 -6.16 3.19 -12.07
N ASP A 28 -6.50 2.69 -13.26
CA ASP A 28 -6.07 1.37 -13.73
C ASP A 28 -4.54 1.28 -13.89
N ASP A 29 -3.92 2.30 -14.48
CA ASP A 29 -2.46 2.37 -14.65
C ASP A 29 -1.73 2.44 -13.31
N ILE A 30 -2.27 3.22 -12.36
CA ILE A 30 -1.73 3.34 -11.01
C ILE A 30 -1.87 2.02 -10.25
N THR A 31 -3.01 1.34 -10.37
CA THR A 31 -3.24 0.02 -9.75
C THR A 31 -2.27 -1.03 -10.32
N LEU A 32 -2.05 -1.03 -11.63
CA LEU A 32 -1.10 -1.93 -12.27
C LEU A 32 0.34 -1.66 -11.79
N ALA A 33 0.74 -0.38 -11.72
CA ALA A 33 2.05 0.02 -11.22
C ALA A 33 2.26 -0.40 -9.75
N LEU A 34 1.26 -0.20 -8.90
CA LEU A 34 1.27 -0.65 -7.50
C LEU A 34 1.46 -2.15 -7.38
N TYR A 35 0.70 -2.94 -8.16
CA TYR A 35 0.84 -4.39 -8.17
C TYR A 35 2.24 -4.82 -8.58
N ASN A 36 2.77 -4.24 -9.67
CA ASN A 36 4.12 -4.57 -10.15
C ASN A 36 5.21 -4.21 -9.13
N MET A 37 5.06 -3.10 -8.41
CA MET A 37 6.00 -2.72 -7.34
C MET A 37 5.89 -3.64 -6.13
N ALA A 38 4.68 -4.01 -5.71
CA ALA A 38 4.47 -4.95 -4.61
C ALA A 38 4.96 -6.37 -4.97
N ALA A 39 4.81 -6.78 -6.24
CA ALA A 39 5.22 -8.08 -6.74
C ALA A 39 6.74 -8.31 -6.71
N VAL A 40 7.53 -7.25 -6.58
CA VAL A 40 8.98 -7.36 -6.36
C VAL A 40 9.28 -8.11 -5.06
N ASP A 41 8.48 -7.89 -4.02
CA ASP A 41 8.56 -8.61 -2.74
C ASP A 41 7.24 -8.48 -1.96
N PHE A 42 6.28 -9.36 -2.25
CA PHE A 42 5.00 -9.36 -1.55
C PHE A 42 5.16 -9.63 -0.06
N SER A 43 6.17 -10.42 0.33
CA SER A 43 6.42 -10.72 1.73
C SER A 43 6.77 -9.44 2.50
N ALA A 44 7.70 -8.63 1.99
CA ALA A 44 8.04 -7.34 2.59
C ALA A 44 6.89 -6.33 2.51
N PHE A 45 6.12 -6.35 1.42
CA PHE A 45 4.93 -5.50 1.28
C PHE A 45 3.90 -5.76 2.40
N TYR A 46 3.53 -7.02 2.62
CA TYR A 46 2.53 -7.38 3.62
C TYR A 46 3.06 -7.30 5.06
N SER A 47 4.32 -7.70 5.29
CA SER A 47 4.88 -7.76 6.65
C SER A 47 5.42 -6.43 7.19
N SER A 48 5.79 -5.49 6.31
CA SER A 48 6.41 -4.21 6.71
C SER A 48 5.68 -3.00 6.15
N PHE A 49 5.54 -2.89 4.83
CA PHE A 49 4.98 -1.68 4.20
C PHE A 49 3.54 -1.44 4.64
N LEU A 50 2.68 -2.44 4.53
CA LEU A 50 1.26 -2.29 4.77
C LEU A 50 0.93 -1.91 6.23
N PRO A 51 1.51 -2.54 7.27
CA PRO A 51 1.34 -2.10 8.66
C PRO A 51 1.80 -0.64 8.88
N GLU A 52 2.94 -0.25 8.31
CA GLU A 52 3.47 1.11 8.43
C GLU A 52 2.55 2.13 7.73
N PHE A 53 2.07 1.80 6.54
CA PHE A 53 1.10 2.61 5.79
C PHE A 53 -0.20 2.80 6.56
N LEU A 54 -0.80 1.72 7.09
CA LEU A 54 -2.04 1.79 7.88
C LEU A 54 -1.86 2.59 9.18
N ASN A 55 -0.66 2.55 9.78
CA ASN A 55 -0.34 3.37 10.94
C ASN A 55 -0.30 4.87 10.61
N GLY A 56 0.15 5.22 9.40
CA GLY A 56 0.17 6.59 8.87
C GLY A 56 -1.20 7.11 8.42
N CYS A 57 -2.19 6.25 8.20
CA CYS A 57 -3.55 6.68 7.86
C CYS A 57 -4.24 7.36 9.04
N GLN A 58 -4.62 8.63 8.85
CA GLN A 58 -5.47 9.36 9.79
C GLN A 58 -6.93 8.87 9.69
N GLY A 59 -7.65 8.88 10.81
CA GLY A 59 -9.07 8.49 10.84
C GLY A 59 -9.35 6.99 10.91
N LEU A 60 -8.31 6.13 10.91
CA LEU A 60 -8.47 4.70 11.21
C LEU A 60 -8.30 4.43 12.70
N ASP A 61 -9.29 3.78 13.32
CA ASP A 61 -9.16 3.28 14.68
C ASP A 61 -8.30 1.99 14.76
N PRO A 62 -7.78 1.61 15.94
CA PRO A 62 -6.91 0.44 16.09
C PRO A 62 -7.53 -0.88 15.60
N HIS A 63 -8.85 -1.06 15.76
CA HIS A 63 -9.57 -2.24 15.31
C HIS A 63 -9.70 -2.26 13.78
N GLN A 64 -10.01 -1.12 13.16
CA GLN A 64 -10.02 -0.97 11.70
C GLN A 64 -8.66 -1.28 11.08
N ARG A 65 -7.57 -0.75 11.64
CA ARG A 65 -6.20 -1.02 11.18
C ARG A 65 -5.88 -2.51 11.23
N THR A 66 -6.20 -3.16 12.34
CA THR A 66 -5.97 -4.61 12.53
C THR A 66 -6.79 -5.44 11.55
N THR A 67 -8.05 -5.06 11.33
CA THR A 67 -8.95 -5.74 10.39
C THR A 67 -8.45 -5.63 8.96
N LEU A 68 -8.02 -4.42 8.55
CA LEU A 68 -7.45 -4.18 7.23
C LEU A 68 -6.16 -4.98 7.03
N ALA A 69 -5.21 -4.90 7.97
CA ALA A 69 -3.95 -5.64 7.88
C ALA A 69 -4.16 -7.15 7.70
N ARG A 70 -5.13 -7.73 8.44
CA ARG A 70 -5.49 -9.14 8.34
C ARG A 70 -6.17 -9.49 7.01
N ASN A 71 -7.09 -8.66 6.53
CA ASN A 71 -7.82 -8.96 5.28
C ASN A 71 -6.96 -8.81 4.03
N PHE A 72 -5.92 -7.97 4.09
CA PHE A 72 -4.99 -7.80 2.98
C PHE A 72 -3.93 -8.88 2.90
N THR A 73 -3.62 -9.58 3.99
CA THR A 73 -2.71 -10.71 3.93
C THR A 73 -3.46 -11.87 3.26
N PRO A 74 -3.03 -12.34 2.07
CA PRO A 74 -3.69 -13.48 1.44
C PRO A 74 -3.66 -14.65 2.42
N GLU A 75 -4.80 -15.33 2.58
CA GLU A 75 -4.85 -16.58 3.33
C GLU A 75 -3.79 -17.51 2.73
N ARG A 76 -2.82 -17.91 3.57
CA ARG A 76 -1.66 -18.72 3.16
C ARG A 76 -2.08 -20.06 2.57
#